data_AF-A0A673TPS3-F1
#
_entry.id   AF-A0A673TPS3-F1
#
_cell.length_a   1.000
_cell.length_b   1.000
_cell.length_c   1.000
_cell.angle_alpha   90.00
_cell.angle_beta   90.00
_cell.angle_gamma   90.00
#
_symmetry.space_group_name_H-M   'P 1'
#
loop_
_entity.id
_entity.type
_entity.pdbx_description
1 polymer ?
#
loop_
_entity_poly.entity_id
_entity_poly.type
_entity_poly.pdbx_seq_one_letter_code
_entity_poly.pdbx_strand_id
1 'polypeptide(L)' 'LAGVLRKTTDLVGVAVCESPHERLSISYTKILDVLEHIPKNAAYRNLVKVEPDVKKLEDQLQVIFS' A
#
# COMPACT_ATOMS: atom_id res chain seq x y z
N LEU A 1 12.28 -14.75 -7.87
CA LEU A 1 13.32 -13.81 -8.34
C LEU A 1 13.32 -12.65 -7.36
N ALA A 2 14.34 -12.53 -6.51
CA ALA A 2 14.50 -11.33 -5.70
C ALA A 2 14.84 -10.19 -6.69
N GLY A 3 13.89 -9.28 -6.89
CA GLY A 3 14.11 -8.10 -7.71
C GLY A 3 15.29 -7.29 -7.20
N VAL A 4 15.93 -6.52 -8.08
CA VAL A 4 17.03 -5.62 -7.73
C VAL A 4 16.59 -4.74 -6.55
N LEU A 5 17.30 -4.86 -5.42
CA LEU A 5 17.06 -4.00 -4.27
C LEU A 5 17.41 -2.56 -4.65
N ARG A 6 16.43 -1.66 -4.60
CA ARG A 6 16.63 -0.24 -4.92
C ARG A 6 17.57 0.38 -3.88
N LYS A 7 18.58 1.16 -4.31
CA LYS A 7 19.58 1.75 -3.39
C LYS A 7 19.19 3.12 -2.84
N THR A 8 18.38 3.86 -3.60
CA THR A 8 17.97 5.24 -3.32
C THR A 8 16.55 5.46 -3.85
N THR A 9 15.80 6.31 -3.17
CA THR A 9 14.48 6.79 -3.62
C THR A 9 14.58 8.02 -4.51
N ASP A 10 15.77 8.64 -4.59
CA ASP A 10 16.07 9.91 -5.23
C ASP A 10 15.26 11.10 -4.66
N LEU A 11 14.72 10.92 -3.45
CA LEU A 11 13.95 11.90 -2.71
C LEU A 11 14.62 12.19 -1.36
N VAL A 12 14.80 13.47 -1.04
CA VAL A 12 15.39 13.89 0.24
C VAL A 12 14.48 13.48 1.40
N GLY A 13 15.05 12.84 2.42
CA GLY A 13 14.32 12.46 3.64
C GLY A 13 13.45 11.20 3.51
N VAL A 14 13.43 10.53 2.35
CA VAL A 14 12.64 9.30 2.14
C VAL A 14 13.57 8.10 2.05
N ALA A 15 13.57 7.26 3.09
CA ALA A 15 14.37 6.04 3.11
C ALA A 15 13.78 4.94 2.21
N VAL A 16 14.65 4.11 1.63
CA VAL A 16 14.22 2.89 0.95
C VAL A 16 13.69 1.90 2.00
N CYS A 17 12.58 1.23 1.69
CA CYS A 17 12.05 0.14 2.49
C CYS A 17 12.58 -1.20 1.99
N GLU A 18 13.17 -2.00 2.88
CA GLU A 18 13.71 -3.33 2.55
C GLU A 18 12.62 -4.36 2.21
N SER A 19 11.51 -4.35 2.94
CA SER A 19 10.35 -5.23 2.71
C SER A 19 9.08 -4.42 2.40
N PRO A 20 9.03 -3.73 1.24
CA PRO A 20 7.93 -2.81 0.92
C PRO A 20 6.57 -3.52 0.89
N HIS A 21 6.51 -4.75 0.36
CA HIS A 21 5.29 -5.56 0.29
C HIS A 21 4.73 -5.95 1.67
N GLU A 22 5.60 -6.42 2.56
CA GLU A 22 5.20 -6.77 3.93
C GLU A 22 4.71 -5.53 4.69
N ARG A 23 5.44 -4.42 4.57
CA ARG A 23 5.09 -3.18 5.25
C ARG A 23 3.83 -2.54 4.70
N LEU A 24 3.59 -2.66 3.39
CA LEU A 24 2.35 -2.21 2.75
C LEU A 24 1.17 -3.08 3.21
N SER A 25 1.33 -4.41 3.21
CA SER A 25 0.31 -5.35 3.69
C SER A 25 -0.11 -5.04 5.13
N ILE A 26 0.86 -4.89 6.05
CA ILE A 26 0.57 -4.54 7.45
C ILE A 26 -0.18 -3.21 7.56
N SER A 27 0.27 -2.19 6.82
CA SER A 27 -0.36 -0.87 6.84
C SER A 27 -1.80 -0.93 6.33
N TYR A 28 -2.04 -1.65 5.24
CA TYR A 28 -3.36 -1.76 4.62
C TYR A 28 -4.33 -2.55 5.49
N THR A 29 -3.90 -3.66 6.08
CA THR A 29 -4.71 -4.42 7.05
C THR A 29 -5.13 -3.54 8.23
N LYS A 30 -4.22 -2.74 8.79
CA LYS A 30 -4.55 -1.80 9.89
C LYS A 30 -5.57 -0.73 9.46
N ILE A 31 -5.46 -0.21 8.24
CA ILE A 31 -6.43 0.75 7.70
C ILE A 31 -7.80 0.09 7.55
N LEU A 32 -7.86 -1.11 6.98
CA LEU A 32 -9.12 -1.84 6.81
C LEU A 32 -9.79 -2.17 8.14
N ASP A 33 -9.01 -2.56 9.16
CA ASP A 33 -9.48 -2.81 10.53
C ASP A 33 -10.15 -1.56 11.13
N VAL A 34 -9.48 -0.39 11.04
CA VAL A 34 -10.07 0.89 11.49
C VAL A 34 -11.34 1.24 10.69
N LEU A 35 -11.35 0.97 9.38
CA LEU A 35 -12.52 1.18 8.53
C LEU A 35 -13.70 0.26 8.88
N GLU A 36 -13.51 -0.84 9.61
CA GLU A 36 -14.62 -1.69 10.05
C GLU A 36 -15.55 -0.95 11.00
N HIS A 37 -14.99 -0.10 11.85
CA HIS A 37 -15.69 0.68 12.87
C HIS A 37 -16.37 1.95 12.34
N ILE A 38 -16.05 2.40 11.12
CA ILE A 38 -16.67 3.57 10.49
C ILE A 38 -18.03 3.20 9.88
N PRO A 39 -19.09 4.02 9.96
CA PRO A 39 -20.39 3.71 9.35
C PRO A 39 -20.30 3.33 7.86
N LYS A 40 -21.08 2.32 7.43
CA LYS A 40 -21.07 1.79 6.04
C LYS A 40 -21.44 2.83 4.98
N ASN A 41 -22.23 3.82 5.35
CA ASN A 41 -22.68 4.90 4.49
C ASN A 41 -21.69 6.08 4.41
N ALA A 42 -20.58 6.06 5.16
CA ALA A 42 -19.57 7.09 5.08
C ALA A 42 -18.84 6.99 3.73
N ALA A 43 -18.90 8.06 2.93
CA ALA A 43 -18.29 8.09 1.59
C ALA A 43 -16.81 7.68 1.61
N TYR A 44 -16.04 8.13 2.61
CA TYR A 44 -14.62 7.80 2.75
C TYR A 44 -14.35 6.29 2.96
N ARG A 45 -15.25 5.57 3.64
CA ARG A 45 -15.12 4.11 3.83
C ARG A 45 -15.19 3.34 2.51
N ASN A 46 -16.00 3.82 1.57
CA ASN A 46 -16.23 3.16 0.30
C ASN A 46 -15.11 3.44 -0.72
N LEU A 47 -14.41 4.57 -0.61
CA LEU A 47 -13.27 4.91 -1.48
C LEU A 47 -12.07 3.99 -1.25
N VAL A 48 -11.78 3.62 0.00
CA VAL A 48 -10.62 2.78 0.34
C VAL A 48 -10.86 1.30 0.02
N LYS A 49 -12.12 0.87 -0.11
CA LYS A 49 -12.50 -0.52 -0.40
C LYS A 49 -12.55 -0.86 -1.89
N VAL A 50 -12.22 0.09 -2.78
CA VAL A 50 -12.34 -0.08 -4.25
C VAL A 50 -11.42 -1.18 -4.79
N GLU A 51 -10.23 -1.35 -4.20
CA GLU A 51 -9.35 -2.49 -4.49
C GLU A 51 -8.91 -3.13 -3.17
N PRO A 52 -9.62 -4.17 -2.69
CA PRO A 52 -9.29 -4.86 -1.44
C PRO A 52 -8.16 -5.87 -1.59
N ASP A 53 -7.83 -6.27 -2.82
CA ASP A 53 -6.71 -7.16 -3.11
C ASP A 53 -5.40 -6.36 -3.13
N VAL A 54 -4.65 -6.46 -2.04
CA VAL A 54 -3.36 -5.80 -1.85
C VAL A 54 -2.40 -6.16 -2.98
N LYS A 55 -2.43 -7.40 -3.48
CA LYS A 55 -1.53 -7.86 -4.55
C LYS A 55 -1.88 -7.21 -5.88
N LYS A 56 -3.17 -7.07 -6.18
CA LYS A 56 -3.64 -6.38 -7.38
C LYS A 56 -3.38 -4.87 -7.33
N LEU A 57 -3.50 -4.26 -6.15
CA LEU A 57 -3.11 -2.88 -5.92
C LEU A 57 -1.59 -2.69 -6.09
N GLU A 58 -0.78 -3.63 -5.59
CA GLU A 58 0.67 -3.63 -5.78
C GLU A 58 1.05 -3.71 -7.27
N ASP A 59 0.42 -4.60 -8.04
CA ASP A 59 0.67 -4.74 -9.48
C ASP A 59 0.28 -3.46 -10.26
N GLN A 60 -0.79 -2.77 -9.86
CA GLN A 60 -1.18 -1.47 -10.44
C GLN A 60 -0.17 -0.36 -10.10
N LEU A 61 0.40 -0.37 -8.90
CA LEU A 61 1.36 0.61 -8.43
C LEU A 61 2.77 0.39 -9.00
N GLN A 62 3.13 -0.84 -9.42
CA GLN A 62 4.42 -1.11 -10.05
C GLN A 62 4.69 -0.30 -11.33
N VAL A 63 3.64 0.24 -11.98
CA VAL A 63 3.78 1.17 -13.12
C VAL A 63 4.39 2.53 -12.71
N ILE A 64 4.38 2.88 -11.42
CA ILE A 64 4.81 4.21 -10.92
C ILE A 64 6.30 4.22 -10.48
N PHE A 65 6.92 3.05 -10.28
CA PHE A 65 8.30 2.95 -9.77
C PHE A 65 9.25 2.13 -10.67
N SER A 66 9.00 2.11 -11.99
CA SER A 66 9.94 1.60 -12.99
C SER A 66 11.06 2.59 -13.27
#